data_AF-A0A6S7LWC3-F1
#
_entry.id   AF-A0A6S7LWC3-F1
#
_cell.length_a   1.000
_cell.length_b   1.000
_cell.length_c   1.000
_cell.angle_alpha   90.00
_cell.angle_beta   90.00
_cell.angle_gamma   90.00
#
_symmetry.space_group_name_H-M   'P 1'
#
loop_
_entity.id
_entity.type
_entity.pdbx_description
1 polymer ?
#
loop_
_entity_poly.entity_id
_entity_poly.type
_entity_poly.pdbx_seq_one_letter_code
_entity_poly.pdbx_strand_id
1 'polypeptide(L)'
;KNPDAAYDQADYAYMKLEAFVTTIGNANLNELSSTTAEEMKEKLKTATDQFDKSFDTLMENPKPDDEYAAKQREELQSNGRLLIRSAASLEIKLSLYTKKNESSNQSTQNERSTRKLPKVDHYPFDKDDVELWFRGFEVALDIQDVQTERQKFGCLLRMLDKSQIVFLGNVAEAIPPHETPYSESKEILIKKFRVPLFDRIQRLLELELDSGELPSHFLERARRLRNTDDDILKYILLKICPQH
;
A
#
# COMPACT_ATOMS: atom_id res chain seq x y z
N LYS A 1 13.00 -26.29 -47.56
CA LYS A 1 13.93 -26.13 -46.41
C LYS A 1 14.10 -27.51 -45.76
N ASN A 2 15.26 -27.86 -45.22
CA ASN A 2 15.46 -29.17 -44.57
C ASN A 2 14.58 -29.24 -43.31
N PRO A 3 13.59 -30.15 -43.23
CA PRO A 3 12.68 -30.21 -42.09
C PRO A 3 13.35 -30.74 -40.80
N ASP A 4 14.51 -31.40 -40.89
CA ASP A 4 15.34 -31.73 -39.73
C ASP A 4 15.88 -30.45 -39.08
N ALA A 5 16.45 -29.56 -39.90
CA ALA A 5 17.02 -28.30 -39.43
C ALA A 5 15.96 -27.37 -38.82
N ALA A 6 14.72 -27.40 -39.31
CA ALA A 6 13.61 -26.63 -38.74
C ALA A 6 13.19 -27.16 -37.36
N TYR A 7 13.28 -28.47 -37.15
CA TYR A 7 12.99 -29.10 -35.87
C TYR A 7 14.08 -28.79 -34.84
N ASP A 8 15.36 -28.96 -35.20
CA ASP A 8 16.50 -28.64 -34.33
C ASP A 8 16.48 -27.16 -33.90
N GLN A 9 16.09 -26.27 -34.81
CA GLN A 9 15.97 -24.84 -34.53
C GLN A 9 14.82 -24.51 -33.57
N ALA A 10 13.68 -25.18 -33.71
CA ALA A 10 12.53 -25.01 -32.82
C ALA A 10 12.80 -25.58 -31.42
N ASP A 11 13.47 -26.74 -31.33
CA ASP A 11 13.85 -27.38 -30.07
C ASP A 11 14.90 -26.54 -29.32
N TYR A 12 15.91 -26.01 -30.02
CA TYR A 12 16.87 -25.08 -29.44
C TYR A 12 16.19 -23.80 -28.91
N ALA A 13 15.24 -23.24 -29.67
CA ALA A 13 14.49 -22.07 -29.23
C ALA A 13 13.61 -22.36 -28.01
N TYR A 14 13.00 -23.56 -27.95
CA TYR A 14 12.23 -24.05 -26.81
C TYR A 14 13.10 -24.14 -25.56
N MET A 15 14.24 -24.85 -25.62
CA MET A 15 15.16 -25.00 -24.49
C MET A 15 15.67 -23.65 -23.97
N LYS A 16 15.96 -22.73 -24.88
CA LYS A 16 16.41 -21.38 -24.52
C LYS A 16 15.32 -20.60 -23.78
N LEU A 17 14.07 -20.65 -24.27
CA LEU A 17 12.95 -20.00 -23.62
C LEU A 17 12.65 -20.64 -22.24
N GLU A 18 12.73 -21.97 -22.14
CA GLU A 18 12.54 -22.71 -20.88
C GLU A 18 13.59 -22.34 -19.83
N ALA A 19 14.86 -22.25 -20.23
CA ALA A 19 15.94 -21.80 -19.35
C ALA A 19 15.69 -20.37 -18.84
N PHE A 20 15.22 -19.46 -19.70
CA PHE A 20 14.90 -18.08 -19.30
C PHE A 20 13.70 -18.02 -18.35
N VAL A 21 12.62 -18.74 -18.65
CA VAL A 21 11.42 -18.81 -17.80
C VAL A 21 11.76 -19.37 -16.42
N THR A 22 12.58 -20.42 -16.36
CA THR A 22 13.03 -21.02 -15.10
C THR A 22 13.93 -20.07 -14.31
N THR A 23 14.87 -19.40 -14.99
CA THR A 23 15.78 -18.43 -14.35
C THR A 23 15.03 -17.26 -13.75
N ILE A 24 14.08 -16.68 -14.49
CA ILE A 24 13.26 -15.56 -14.02
C ILE A 24 12.27 -16.02 -12.95
N GLY A 25 11.71 -17.23 -13.09
CA GLY A 25 10.78 -17.80 -12.10
C GLY A 25 11.41 -18.05 -10.74
N ASN A 26 12.70 -18.41 -10.71
CA ASN A 26 13.47 -18.63 -9.48
C ASN A 26 14.12 -17.35 -8.92
N ALA A 27 14.12 -16.25 -9.67
CA ALA A 27 14.71 -15.00 -9.23
C ALA A 27 13.84 -14.35 -8.14
N ASN A 28 14.47 -13.93 -7.03
CA ASN A 28 13.80 -13.11 -6.03
C ASN A 28 13.60 -11.70 -6.61
N LEU A 29 12.42 -11.43 -7.16
CA LEU A 29 12.06 -10.16 -7.77
C LEU A 29 12.26 -8.96 -6.82
N ASN A 30 12.22 -9.16 -5.49
CA ASN A 30 12.44 -8.09 -4.52
C ASN A 30 13.91 -7.63 -4.40
N GLU A 31 14.86 -8.42 -4.88
CA GLU A 31 16.30 -8.13 -4.83
C GLU A 31 16.88 -7.67 -6.17
N LEU A 32 16.08 -7.66 -7.24
CA LEU A 32 16.54 -7.25 -8.56
C LEU A 32 16.64 -5.72 -8.71
N SER A 33 17.67 -5.25 -9.40
CA SER A 33 17.70 -3.84 -9.82
C SER A 33 16.68 -3.59 -10.95
N SER A 34 16.16 -2.36 -11.05
CA SER A 34 15.25 -1.96 -12.14
C SER A 34 15.87 -2.16 -13.54
N THR A 35 17.17 -1.89 -13.68
CA THR A 35 17.93 -2.13 -14.91
C THR A 35 17.99 -3.61 -15.26
N THR A 36 18.24 -4.47 -14.27
CA THR A 36 18.27 -5.93 -14.45
C THR A 36 16.89 -6.48 -14.86
N ALA A 37 15.81 -5.92 -14.32
CA ALA A 37 14.45 -6.34 -14.66
C ALA A 37 14.05 -5.98 -16.11
N GLU A 38 14.44 -4.81 -16.61
CA GLU A 38 14.22 -4.44 -18.03
C GLU A 38 15.09 -5.28 -18.98
N GLU A 39 16.36 -5.54 -18.64
CA GLU A 39 17.19 -6.46 -19.43
C GLU A 39 16.61 -7.88 -19.48
N MET A 40 16.06 -8.38 -18.37
CA MET A 40 15.41 -9.69 -18.35
C MET A 40 14.14 -9.71 -19.18
N LYS A 41 13.36 -8.63 -19.17
CA LYS A 41 12.16 -8.47 -20.00
C LYS A 41 12.49 -8.44 -21.49
N GLU A 42 13.52 -7.69 -21.90
CA GLU A 42 13.95 -7.62 -23.30
C GLU A 42 14.47 -8.98 -23.79
N LYS A 43 15.26 -9.68 -22.96
CA LYS A 43 15.74 -11.04 -23.25
C LYS A 43 14.60 -12.06 -23.34
N LEU A 44 13.61 -11.97 -22.44
CA LEU A 44 12.43 -12.84 -22.45
C LEU A 44 11.62 -12.63 -23.73
N LYS A 45 11.32 -11.37 -24.08
CA LYS A 45 10.61 -11.02 -25.33
C LYS A 45 11.35 -11.52 -26.57
N THR A 46 12.66 -11.31 -26.63
CA THR A 46 13.48 -11.78 -27.75
C THR A 46 13.48 -13.31 -27.86
N ALA A 47 13.49 -14.02 -26.73
CA ALA A 47 13.40 -15.49 -26.71
C ALA A 47 12.03 -15.99 -27.15
N THR A 48 10.94 -15.32 -26.75
CA THR A 48 9.57 -15.61 -27.21
C THR A 48 9.43 -15.38 -28.72
N ASP A 49 9.90 -14.24 -29.24
CA ASP A 49 9.86 -13.95 -30.67
C ASP A 49 10.70 -14.93 -31.50
N GLN A 50 11.82 -15.43 -30.95
CA GLN A 50 12.65 -16.46 -31.58
C GLN A 50 11.95 -17.82 -31.60
N PHE A 51 11.24 -18.17 -30.53
CA PHE A 51 10.44 -19.38 -30.46
C PHE A 51 9.29 -19.34 -31.46
N ASP A 52 8.49 -18.28 -31.47
CA ASP A 52 7.34 -18.14 -32.37
C ASP A 52 7.76 -18.25 -33.85
N LYS A 53 8.84 -17.56 -34.26
CA LYS A 53 9.37 -17.65 -35.63
C LYS A 53 9.87 -19.04 -36.01
N SER A 54 10.53 -19.73 -35.08
CA SER A 54 11.06 -21.08 -35.32
C SER A 54 9.94 -22.10 -35.37
N PHE A 55 8.91 -21.91 -34.54
CA PHE A 55 7.71 -22.73 -34.49
C PHE A 55 6.84 -22.54 -35.73
N ASP A 56 6.61 -21.31 -36.20
CA ASP A 56 5.89 -21.04 -37.45
C ASP A 56 6.60 -21.70 -38.64
N THR A 57 7.93 -21.62 -38.68
CA THR A 57 8.74 -22.27 -39.73
C THR A 57 8.60 -23.80 -39.72
N LEU A 58 8.45 -24.39 -38.53
CA LEU A 58 8.21 -25.83 -38.34
C LEU A 58 6.79 -26.22 -38.79
N MET A 59 5.79 -25.37 -38.53
CA MET A 59 4.40 -25.58 -38.92
C MET A 59 4.18 -25.45 -40.43
N GLU A 60 4.93 -24.57 -41.10
CA GLU A 60 4.89 -24.39 -42.55
C GLU A 60 5.59 -25.53 -43.33
N ASN A 61 6.51 -26.25 -42.71
CA ASN A 61 7.30 -27.32 -43.34
C ASN A 61 7.14 -28.66 -42.60
N PRO A 62 5.94 -29.29 -42.67
CA PRO A 62 5.74 -30.56 -42.00
C PRO A 62 6.56 -31.68 -42.66
N LYS A 63 7.27 -32.50 -41.87
CA LYS A 63 7.81 -33.79 -42.33
C LYS A 63 6.62 -34.67 -42.72
N PRO A 64 6.58 -35.21 -43.96
CA PRO A 64 5.35 -35.84 -44.44
C PRO A 64 4.98 -37.17 -43.78
N ASP A 65 5.94 -37.98 -43.29
CA ASP A 65 5.66 -39.43 -43.12
C ASP A 65 6.22 -40.10 -41.84
N ASP A 66 6.46 -39.35 -40.76
CA ASP A 66 7.05 -39.94 -39.54
C ASP A 66 6.14 -39.75 -38.31
N GLU A 67 5.48 -40.84 -37.90
CA GLU A 67 4.58 -40.91 -36.73
C GLU A 67 5.29 -40.45 -35.44
N TYR A 68 6.60 -40.71 -35.34
CA TYR A 68 7.44 -40.26 -34.24
C TYR A 68 7.61 -38.73 -34.25
N ALA A 69 7.81 -38.13 -35.42
CA ALA A 69 7.89 -36.68 -35.58
C ALA A 69 6.53 -35.99 -35.34
N ALA A 70 5.42 -36.65 -35.64
CA ALA A 70 4.07 -36.15 -35.36
C ALA A 70 3.80 -36.04 -33.85
N LYS A 71 4.15 -37.09 -33.09
CA LYS A 71 4.00 -37.09 -31.63
C LYS A 71 4.89 -36.05 -30.94
N GLN A 72 6.15 -35.95 -31.38
CA GLN A 72 7.08 -34.93 -30.89
C GLN A 72 6.60 -33.50 -31.18
N ARG A 73 5.96 -33.27 -32.33
CA ARG A 73 5.34 -31.97 -32.64
C ARG A 73 4.18 -31.67 -31.72
N GLU A 74 3.28 -32.63 -31.50
CA GLU A 74 2.14 -32.44 -30.60
C GLU A 74 2.60 -32.09 -29.17
N GLU A 75 3.65 -32.75 -28.68
CA GLU A 75 4.28 -32.46 -27.40
C GLU A 75 4.92 -31.07 -27.36
N LEU A 76 5.67 -30.69 -28.41
CA LEU A 76 6.27 -29.36 -28.54
C LEU A 76 5.20 -28.26 -28.68
N GLN A 77 4.06 -28.54 -29.31
CA GLN A 77 2.91 -27.62 -29.40
C GLN A 77 2.26 -27.41 -28.02
N SER A 78 2.01 -28.51 -27.29
CA SER A 78 1.39 -28.46 -25.97
C SER A 78 2.30 -27.73 -24.96
N ASN A 79 3.56 -28.15 -24.88
CA ASN A 79 4.54 -27.59 -23.95
C ASN A 79 4.92 -26.16 -24.35
N GLY A 80 5.08 -25.89 -25.65
CA GLY A 80 5.33 -24.55 -26.18
C GLY A 80 4.24 -23.55 -25.82
N ARG A 81 2.96 -23.94 -25.89
CA ARG A 81 1.84 -23.09 -25.47
C ARG A 81 1.86 -22.79 -23.97
N LEU A 82 2.18 -23.78 -23.15
CA LEU A 82 2.33 -23.59 -21.70
C LEU A 82 3.51 -22.65 -21.40
N LEU A 83 4.61 -22.80 -22.13
CA LEU A 83 5.81 -21.99 -21.97
C LEU A 83 5.58 -20.53 -22.39
N ILE A 84 4.90 -20.28 -23.51
CA ILE A 84 4.47 -18.93 -23.93
C ILE A 84 3.57 -18.29 -22.87
N ARG A 85 2.61 -19.05 -22.32
CA ARG A 85 1.72 -18.55 -21.26
C ARG A 85 2.50 -18.19 -19.99
N SER A 86 3.49 -19.00 -19.64
CA SER A 86 4.39 -18.75 -18.51
C SER A 86 5.25 -17.50 -18.76
N ALA A 87 5.83 -17.37 -19.95
CA ALA A 87 6.59 -16.20 -20.38
C ALA A 87 5.75 -14.91 -20.33
N ALA A 88 4.52 -14.92 -20.86
CA ALA A 88 3.61 -13.77 -20.79
C ALA A 88 3.29 -13.36 -19.34
N SER A 89 3.09 -14.34 -18.45
CA SER A 89 2.89 -14.08 -17.01
C SER A 89 4.11 -13.42 -16.37
N LEU A 90 5.32 -13.88 -16.71
CA LEU A 90 6.57 -13.29 -16.23
C LEU A 90 6.82 -11.90 -16.81
N GLU A 91 6.50 -11.66 -18.08
CA GLU A 91 6.60 -10.34 -18.71
C GLU A 91 5.67 -9.33 -18.03
N ILE A 92 4.44 -9.74 -17.69
CA ILE A 92 3.51 -8.92 -16.90
C ILE A 92 4.09 -8.64 -15.51
N LYS A 93 4.62 -9.67 -14.81
CA LYS A 93 5.23 -9.49 -13.48
C LYS A 93 6.43 -8.55 -13.52
N LEU A 94 7.31 -8.70 -14.50
CA LEU A 94 8.47 -7.82 -14.70
C LEU A 94 8.02 -6.41 -15.05
N SER A 95 7.01 -6.24 -15.90
CA SER A 95 6.47 -4.91 -16.25
C SER A 95 5.76 -4.24 -15.07
N LEU A 96 5.09 -5.00 -14.20
CA LEU A 96 4.52 -4.48 -12.95
C LEU A 96 5.62 -4.10 -11.96
N TYR A 97 6.70 -4.88 -11.90
CA TYR A 97 7.87 -4.59 -11.08
C TYR A 97 8.59 -3.33 -11.55
N THR A 98 8.87 -3.21 -12.86
CA THR A 98 9.51 -2.02 -13.43
C THR A 98 8.60 -0.82 -13.32
N LYS A 99 7.28 -0.94 -13.54
CA LYS A 99 6.33 0.15 -13.30
C LYS A 99 6.21 0.54 -11.82
N LYS A 100 6.29 -0.41 -10.88
CA LYS A 100 6.31 -0.14 -9.43
C LYS A 100 7.59 0.58 -9.02
N ASN A 101 8.73 0.16 -9.56
CA ASN A 101 10.02 0.82 -9.34
C ASN A 101 10.14 2.15 -10.10
N GLU A 102 9.54 2.29 -11.27
CA GLU A 102 9.42 3.56 -12.00
C GLU A 102 8.43 4.49 -11.30
N SER A 103 7.38 3.97 -10.67
CA SER A 103 6.50 4.78 -9.82
C SER A 103 7.20 5.19 -8.53
N SER A 104 8.19 4.40 -8.07
CA SER A 104 9.09 4.71 -6.94
C SER A 104 10.28 5.61 -7.36
N ASN A 105 10.69 5.58 -8.63
CA ASN A 105 11.80 6.36 -9.21
C ASN A 105 11.33 7.68 -9.87
N GLN A 106 10.10 7.73 -10.40
CA GLN A 106 9.41 8.97 -10.81
C GLN A 106 8.96 9.77 -9.60
N SER A 107 8.77 9.13 -8.43
CA SER A 107 8.66 9.84 -7.15
C SER A 107 10.02 10.24 -6.56
N THR A 108 11.15 9.99 -7.23
CA THR A 108 12.48 10.46 -6.76
C THR A 108 13.30 11.30 -7.74
N GLN A 109 12.96 11.45 -9.03
CA GLN A 109 13.71 12.40 -9.89
C GLN A 109 12.92 13.43 -10.72
N ASN A 110 11.60 13.31 -10.91
CA ASN A 110 10.83 14.36 -11.61
C ASN A 110 9.90 15.19 -10.72
N GLU A 111 9.98 15.03 -9.39
CA GLU A 111 9.27 15.87 -8.42
C GLU A 111 10.19 16.53 -7.40
N ARG A 112 11.26 17.13 -7.92
CA ARG A 112 11.68 18.45 -7.41
C ARG A 112 10.87 19.59 -8.02
N SER A 113 9.82 19.29 -8.79
CA SER A 113 8.67 20.18 -8.85
C SER A 113 7.95 20.06 -7.51
N THR A 114 7.81 21.19 -6.83
CA THR A 114 7.06 21.34 -5.60
C THR A 114 5.62 20.81 -5.78
N ARG A 115 5.37 19.49 -5.60
CA ARG A 115 4.04 19.04 -5.20
C ARG A 115 3.86 19.57 -3.79
N LYS A 116 3.44 20.83 -3.72
CA LYS A 116 3.01 21.46 -2.48
C LYS A 116 2.01 20.49 -1.88
N LEU A 117 2.34 19.91 -0.73
CA LEU A 117 1.38 19.14 0.05
C LEU A 117 0.08 19.95 0.04
N PRO A 118 -1.08 19.32 -0.27
CA PRO A 118 -2.37 19.99 -0.19
C PRO A 118 -2.39 20.81 1.09
N LYS A 119 -2.74 22.09 0.96
CA LYS A 119 -2.95 22.90 2.16
C LYS A 119 -4.24 22.37 2.77
N VAL A 120 -4.10 21.43 3.69
CA VAL A 120 -5.19 20.99 4.54
C VAL A 120 -5.45 22.15 5.48
N ASP A 121 -6.45 22.96 5.13
CA ASP A 121 -6.92 24.04 5.99
C ASP A 121 -7.77 23.39 7.09
N HIS A 122 -7.12 23.03 8.18
CA HIS A 122 -7.73 22.48 9.40
C HIS A 122 -7.36 23.34 10.59
N TYR A 123 -8.15 23.28 11.67
CA TYR A 123 -7.83 24.03 12.88
C TYR A 123 -6.58 23.47 13.58
N PRO A 124 -5.82 24.31 14.33
CA PRO A 124 -4.61 23.89 15.01
C PRO A 124 -4.81 22.65 15.88
N PHE A 125 -3.74 21.88 16.08
CA PHE A 125 -3.79 20.66 16.90
C PHE A 125 -4.34 20.96 18.29
N ASP A 126 -5.49 20.36 18.59
CA ASP A 126 -6.14 20.47 19.89
C ASP A 126 -5.64 19.35 20.82
N LYS A 127 -4.96 19.74 21.89
CA LYS A 127 -4.43 18.82 22.92
C LYS A 127 -5.52 18.38 23.90
N ASP A 128 -6.60 19.14 24.02
CA ASP A 128 -7.67 18.87 24.99
C ASP A 128 -8.62 17.79 24.48
N ASP A 129 -8.87 17.74 23.17
CA ASP A 129 -9.64 16.70 22.49
C ASP A 129 -8.99 16.20 21.19
N VAL A 130 -7.92 15.42 21.38
CA VAL A 130 -7.10 14.85 20.30
C VAL A 130 -7.88 13.87 19.44
N GLU A 131 -8.82 13.12 20.03
CA GLU A 131 -9.63 12.13 19.31
C GLU A 131 -10.58 12.83 18.32
N LEU A 132 -11.27 13.89 18.77
CA LEU A 132 -12.13 14.69 17.90
C LEU A 132 -11.31 15.42 16.84
N TRP A 133 -10.15 15.96 17.20
CA TRP A 133 -9.25 16.61 16.25
C TRP A 133 -8.85 15.69 15.10
N PHE A 134 -8.44 14.45 15.39
CA PHE A 134 -8.08 13.47 14.35
C PHE A 134 -9.27 13.08 13.47
N ARG A 135 -10.47 12.94 14.02
CA ARG A 135 -11.67 12.65 13.21
C ARG A 135 -11.93 13.76 12.19
N GLY A 136 -11.86 15.02 12.63
CA GLY A 136 -12.01 16.17 11.73
C GLY A 136 -10.89 16.25 10.69
N PHE A 137 -9.66 15.95 11.11
CA PHE A 137 -8.49 15.95 10.23
C PHE A 137 -8.59 14.86 9.14
N GLU A 138 -9.05 13.66 9.49
CA GLU A 138 -9.23 12.56 8.53
C GLU A 138 -10.29 12.88 7.48
N VAL A 139 -11.39 13.53 7.89
CA VAL A 139 -12.40 14.02 6.94
C VAL A 139 -11.80 15.08 6.01
N ALA A 140 -10.99 16.01 6.54
CA ALA A 140 -10.32 17.02 5.73
C ALA A 140 -9.32 16.41 4.73
N LEU A 141 -8.60 15.36 5.14
CA LEU A 141 -7.69 14.61 4.27
C LEU A 141 -8.45 13.88 3.15
N ASP A 142 -9.60 13.28 3.48
CA ASP A 142 -10.43 12.55 2.51
C ASP A 142 -11.03 13.51 1.45
N ILE A 143 -11.53 14.67 1.88
CA ILE A 143 -12.02 15.73 0.97
C ILE A 143 -10.92 16.20 -0.01
N GLN A 144 -9.66 16.18 0.43
CA GLN A 144 -8.50 16.59 -0.38
C GLN A 144 -7.82 15.43 -1.13
N ASP A 145 -8.46 14.26 -1.18
CA ASP A 145 -7.97 13.04 -1.83
C ASP A 145 -6.57 12.61 -1.35
N VAL A 146 -6.27 12.84 -0.06
CA VAL A 146 -5.02 12.43 0.56
C VAL A 146 -5.13 10.99 1.06
N GLN A 147 -4.88 10.04 0.17
CA GLN A 147 -5.10 8.62 0.46
C GLN A 147 -3.85 7.90 1.00
N THR A 148 -2.65 8.33 0.62
CA THR A 148 -1.41 7.61 1.01
C THR A 148 -0.97 7.94 2.43
N GLU A 149 -0.57 6.92 3.19
CA GLU A 149 -0.03 7.05 4.56
C GLU A 149 1.08 8.11 4.66
N ARG A 150 1.97 8.16 3.67
CA ARG A 150 3.07 9.13 3.61
C ARG A 150 2.59 10.57 3.43
N GLN A 151 1.57 10.80 2.59
CA GLN A 151 1.00 12.14 2.42
C GLN A 151 0.20 12.58 3.66
N LYS A 152 -0.55 11.65 4.27
CA LYS A 152 -1.26 11.90 5.54
C LYS A 152 -0.28 12.29 6.65
N PHE A 153 0.83 11.56 6.77
CA PHE A 153 1.89 11.87 7.72
C PHE A 153 2.55 13.23 7.44
N GLY A 154 2.83 13.55 6.18
CA GLY A 154 3.36 14.86 5.79
C GLY A 154 2.40 16.02 6.11
N CYS A 155 1.10 15.82 5.94
CA CYS A 155 0.09 16.80 6.33
C CYS A 155 0.01 16.95 7.85
N LEU A 156 0.06 15.83 8.59
CA LEU A 156 0.07 15.81 10.05
C LEU A 156 1.25 16.63 10.61
N LEU A 157 2.46 16.41 10.10
CA LEU A 157 3.64 17.16 10.55
C LEU A 157 3.55 18.68 10.33
N ARG A 158 2.76 19.14 9.36
CA ARG A 158 2.52 20.58 9.14
C ARG A 158 1.55 21.20 10.15
N MET A 159 0.71 20.37 10.76
CA MET A 159 -0.28 20.78 11.76
C MET A 159 0.27 20.77 13.19
N LEU A 160 1.41 20.11 13.40
CA LEU A 160 2.01 19.93 14.71
C LEU A 160 3.09 20.98 15.00
N ASP A 161 3.12 21.44 16.24
CA ASP A 161 4.19 22.27 16.77
C ASP A 161 5.45 21.45 17.08
N LYS A 162 6.59 22.13 17.17
CA LYS A 162 7.87 21.51 17.56
C LYS A 162 7.77 20.66 18.82
N SER A 163 6.98 21.10 19.81
CA SER A 163 6.77 20.37 21.07
C SER A 163 6.06 19.02 20.89
N GLN A 164 5.21 18.90 19.88
CA GLN A 164 4.45 17.68 19.57
C GLN A 164 5.24 16.75 18.66
N ILE A 165 5.99 17.32 17.70
CA ILE A 165 6.83 16.57 16.75
C ILE A 165 7.88 15.71 17.46
N VAL A 166 8.41 16.16 18.61
CA VAL A 166 9.38 15.40 19.41
C VAL A 166 8.85 14.01 19.79
N PHE A 167 7.55 13.84 20.00
CA PHE A 167 6.95 12.54 20.32
C PHE A 167 6.89 11.60 19.12
N LEU A 168 7.01 12.14 17.91
CA LEU A 168 7.01 11.39 16.65
C LEU A 168 8.44 11.11 16.13
N GLY A 169 9.48 11.52 16.86
CA GLY A 169 10.89 11.40 16.45
C GLY A 169 11.26 9.98 15.98
N ASN A 170 10.86 8.95 16.73
CA ASN A 170 11.15 7.56 16.38
C ASN A 170 10.46 7.11 15.07
N VAL A 171 9.26 7.62 14.78
CA VAL A 171 8.52 7.29 13.54
C VAL A 171 9.10 8.05 12.34
N ALA A 172 9.60 9.26 12.57
CA ALA A 172 10.24 10.08 11.54
C ALA A 172 11.67 9.63 11.20
N GLU A 173 12.38 8.98 12.14
CA GLU A 173 13.78 8.56 12.00
C GLU A 173 13.98 7.11 11.54
N ALA A 174 12.91 6.30 11.48
CA ALA A 174 13.01 4.90 11.10
C ALA A 174 13.41 4.69 9.63
N ILE A 175 14.44 3.87 9.42
CA ILE A 175 14.87 3.34 8.11
C ILE A 175 14.93 1.80 8.25
N PRO A 176 14.19 1.00 7.46
CA PRO A 176 13.29 1.38 6.37
C PRO A 176 12.04 2.15 6.85
N PRO A 177 11.40 2.96 5.98
CA PRO A 177 10.21 3.71 6.37
C PRO A 177 9.11 2.75 6.81
N HIS A 178 8.44 3.07 7.93
CA HIS A 178 7.29 2.32 8.41
C HIS A 178 6.26 2.17 7.28
N GLU A 179 5.59 1.01 7.22
CA GLU A 179 4.51 0.79 6.25
C GLU A 179 3.30 1.69 6.55
N THR A 180 3.14 2.11 7.81
CA THR A 180 1.98 2.87 8.32
C THR A 180 2.36 4.07 9.22
N PRO A 181 3.15 5.05 8.72
CA PRO A 181 3.68 6.16 9.52
C PRO A 181 2.61 7.10 10.09
N TYR A 182 1.50 7.32 9.38
CA TYR A 182 0.42 8.16 9.86
C TYR A 182 -0.37 7.46 10.97
N SER A 183 -0.73 6.19 10.74
CA SER A 183 -1.50 5.41 11.71
C SER A 183 -0.75 5.26 13.04
N GLU A 184 0.54 4.95 13.00
CA GLU A 184 1.37 4.87 14.22
C GLU A 184 1.50 6.23 14.91
N SER A 185 1.69 7.31 14.16
CA SER A 185 1.78 8.66 14.70
C SER A 185 0.49 9.10 15.39
N LYS A 186 -0.67 8.76 14.80
CA LYS A 186 -1.98 8.99 15.38
C LYS A 186 -2.11 8.27 16.72
N GLU A 187 -1.74 7.00 16.79
CA GLU A 187 -1.79 6.23 18.04
C GLU A 187 -0.88 6.82 19.13
N ILE A 188 0.34 7.22 18.77
CA ILE A 188 1.30 7.84 19.70
C ILE A 188 0.73 9.15 20.25
N LEU A 189 0.20 10.01 19.38
CA LEU A 189 -0.35 11.31 19.80
C LEU A 189 -1.61 11.15 20.64
N ILE A 190 -2.53 10.25 20.24
CA ILE A 190 -3.71 9.94 21.06
C ILE A 190 -3.25 9.41 22.41
N LYS A 191 -2.36 8.43 22.46
CA LYS A 191 -1.87 7.88 23.74
C LYS A 191 -1.20 8.93 24.63
N LYS A 192 -0.49 9.89 24.04
CA LYS A 192 0.26 10.91 24.76
C LYS A 192 -0.61 12.03 25.32
N PHE A 193 -1.58 12.49 24.54
CA PHE A 193 -2.41 13.65 24.86
C PHE A 193 -3.83 13.30 25.34
N ARG A 194 -4.24 12.03 25.22
CA ARG A 194 -5.49 11.56 25.81
C ARG A 194 -5.41 11.70 27.33
N VAL A 195 -6.35 12.47 27.87
CA VAL A 195 -6.50 12.61 29.32
C VAL A 195 -6.82 11.23 29.92
N PRO A 196 -6.07 10.78 30.94
CA PRO A 196 -6.32 9.51 31.61
C PRO A 196 -7.77 9.41 32.09
N LEU A 197 -8.39 8.23 31.96
CA LEU A 197 -9.79 7.99 32.34
C LEU A 197 -10.12 8.56 33.74
N PHE A 198 -9.22 8.37 34.70
CA PHE A 198 -9.37 8.86 36.06
C PHE A 198 -9.51 10.38 36.14
N ASP A 199 -8.63 11.14 35.50
CA ASP A 199 -8.69 12.61 35.45
C ASP A 199 -9.94 13.10 34.72
N ARG A 200 -10.44 12.34 33.73
CA ARG A 200 -11.73 12.64 33.06
C ARG A 200 -12.89 12.51 34.04
N ILE A 201 -12.93 11.42 34.80
CA ILE A 201 -13.96 11.16 35.81
C ILE A 201 -13.87 12.20 36.92
N GLN A 202 -12.66 12.56 37.37
CA GLN A 202 -12.47 13.57 38.40
C GLN A 202 -13.01 14.94 37.94
N ARG A 203 -12.68 15.39 36.73
CA ARG A 203 -13.23 16.64 36.16
C ARG A 203 -14.76 16.59 36.01
N LEU A 204 -15.32 15.42 35.70
CA LEU A 204 -16.77 15.23 35.64
C LEU A 204 -17.42 15.29 37.03
N LEU A 205 -16.76 14.79 38.06
CA LEU A 205 -17.22 14.85 39.45
C LEU A 205 -17.09 16.25 40.06
N GLU A 206 -16.16 17.05 39.55
CA GLU A 206 -15.99 18.48 39.89
C GLU A 206 -17.03 19.37 39.22
N LEU A 207 -17.81 18.85 38.25
CA LEU A 207 -18.93 19.61 37.69
C LEU A 207 -20.05 19.71 38.71
N GLU A 208 -20.34 20.93 39.14
CA GLU A 208 -21.53 21.21 39.94
C GLU A 208 -22.73 21.47 39.02
N LEU A 209 -23.90 20.98 39.43
CA LEU A 209 -25.15 21.34 38.79
C LEU A 209 -25.48 22.79 39.19
N ASP A 210 -25.48 23.69 38.21
CA ASP A 210 -25.82 25.09 38.46
C ASP A 210 -27.26 25.18 38.97
N SER A 211 -27.51 26.08 39.92
CA SER A 211 -28.85 26.26 40.48
C SER A 211 -29.84 26.72 39.41
N GLY A 212 -30.67 25.79 38.92
CA GLY A 212 -31.65 26.02 37.85
C GLY A 212 -31.30 25.39 36.50
N GLU A 213 -30.18 24.69 36.37
CA GLU A 213 -29.87 23.91 35.18
C GLU A 213 -30.72 22.62 35.13
N LEU A 214 -31.28 22.33 33.95
CA LEU A 214 -31.98 21.08 33.71
C LEU A 214 -30.97 19.91 33.65
N PRO A 215 -31.27 18.74 34.24
CA PRO A 215 -30.43 17.56 34.17
C PRO A 215 -30.00 17.16 32.75
N SER A 216 -30.86 17.40 31.75
CA SER A 216 -30.55 17.17 30.33
C SER A 216 -29.43 18.07 29.81
N HIS A 217 -29.40 19.34 30.21
CA HIS A 217 -28.35 20.29 29.82
C HIS A 217 -27.04 19.97 30.53
N PHE A 218 -27.10 19.57 31.80
CA PHE A 218 -25.93 19.05 32.52
C PHE A 218 -25.34 17.83 31.81
N LEU A 219 -26.18 16.86 31.42
CA LEU A 219 -25.74 15.67 30.70
C LEU A 219 -25.15 16.03 29.33
N GLU A 220 -25.71 16.99 28.59
CA GLU A 220 -25.10 17.46 27.35
C GLU A 220 -23.73 18.10 27.59
N ARG A 221 -23.61 18.94 28.63
CA ARG A 221 -22.36 19.58 29.01
C ARG A 221 -21.31 18.53 29.41
N ALA A 222 -21.71 17.53 30.17
CA ALA A 222 -20.87 16.41 30.58
C ALA A 222 -20.46 15.50 29.40
N ARG A 223 -21.37 15.24 28.45
CA ARG A 223 -21.08 14.50 27.20
C ARG A 223 -20.10 15.26 26.31
N ARG A 224 -20.26 16.58 26.20
CA ARG A 224 -19.36 17.45 25.43
C ARG A 224 -17.98 17.52 26.06
N LEU A 225 -17.90 17.41 27.38
CA LEU A 225 -16.63 17.51 28.08
C LEU A 225 -15.70 16.39 27.66
N ARG A 226 -16.13 15.11 27.56
CA ARG A 226 -15.33 14.00 27.01
C ARG A 226 -16.22 12.82 26.60
N ASN A 227 -15.88 12.13 25.50
CA ASN A 227 -16.38 10.80 25.09
C ASN A 227 -16.30 9.79 26.27
N THR A 228 -17.30 9.81 27.13
CA THR A 228 -17.41 9.04 28.37
C THR A 228 -18.71 8.26 28.28
N ASP A 229 -18.69 7.01 28.74
CA ASP A 229 -19.85 6.13 28.63
C ASP A 229 -21.07 6.73 29.33
N ASP A 230 -22.22 6.64 28.65
CA ASP A 230 -23.50 7.19 29.12
C ASP A 230 -23.89 6.65 30.51
N ASP A 231 -23.46 5.43 30.85
CA ASP A 231 -23.74 4.81 32.14
C ASP A 231 -22.96 5.48 33.28
N ILE A 232 -21.74 5.95 33.02
CA ILE A 232 -20.93 6.71 33.99
C ILE A 232 -21.56 8.10 34.20
N LEU A 233 -22.03 8.73 33.12
CA LEU A 233 -22.69 10.04 33.19
C LEU A 233 -24.01 9.99 33.97
N LYS A 234 -24.83 8.95 33.76
CA LYS A 234 -26.05 8.71 34.54
C LYS A 234 -25.74 8.49 36.02
N TYR A 235 -24.69 7.72 36.34
CA TYR A 235 -24.27 7.50 37.72
C TYR A 235 -23.83 8.81 38.40
N ILE A 236 -23.10 9.67 37.69
CA ILE A 236 -22.66 10.98 38.19
C ILE A 236 -23.85 11.91 38.42
N LEU A 237 -24.81 11.96 37.47
CA LEU A 237 -26.03 12.73 37.64
C LEU A 237 -26.85 12.28 38.87
N LEU A 238 -26.98 10.98 39.08
CA LEU A 238 -27.65 10.41 40.27
C LEU A 238 -26.97 10.79 41.58
N LYS A 239 -25.65 11.08 41.56
CA LYS A 239 -24.89 11.51 42.72
C LYS A 239 -24.99 13.02 42.98
N ILE A 240 -25.14 13.82 41.93
CA ILE A 240 -25.14 15.30 42.01
C ILE A 240 -26.57 15.84 42.17
N CYS A 241 -27.58 15.20 41.58
CA CYS A 241 -28.97 15.59 41.81
C CYS A 241 -29.36 15.29 43.27
N PRO A 242 -29.93 16.26 44.00
CA PRO A 242 -30.50 16.01 45.32
C PRO A 242 -31.56 14.91 45.20
N GLN A 243 -31.47 13.88 46.05
CA GLN A 243 -32.56 12.94 46.21
C GLN A 243 -33.74 13.71 46.81
N HIS A 244 -34.71 14.05 45.96
CA HIS A 244 -36.02 14.50 46.39
C HIS A 244 -36.86 13.29 46.81
#